data_AF-A0A171DI32-F1
#
_entry.id   AF-A0A171DI32-F1
#
_cell.length_a   1.000
_cell.length_b   1.000
_cell.length_c   1.000
_cell.angle_alpha   90.00
_cell.angle_beta   90.00
_cell.angle_gamma   90.00
#
_symmetry.space_group_name_H-M   'P 1'
#
loop_
_entity.id
_entity.type
_entity.pdbx_description
1 polymer ?
#
loop_
_entity_poly.entity_id
_entity_poly.type
_entity_poly.pdbx_seq_one_letter_code
_entity_poly.pdbx_strand_id
1 'polypeptide(L)'
;MTSSTSPTPVRSLRPIRPFAMVAVALIAAVTVASTAGAVLHLGGWSWPETDGRAALNSAARLLLLYTAVHLLAGIAFVCWLFRARSNAYAISPGVAHSYAAPFLVLGWFVPIVNLFVPKGIVDDVWATSRPGGLRPGTNLLQMRRPGLVWAWWLTWIGAGCADTLAAVLTAVGTEMDAEEEERAAELASGLGAAAAVAGVLLAIAAGLLAVRVVLVITRLQEAARAAGGPAPSRHRTSHLELVSLVVRDHDEAAGFYTGVLGFELLEDTDLEDGGRRVVVRPPGAEETALLLERAATPEQEARAGDRTGGGPGLFLYTDDFPRDYERMRSAGVVFEETPRREPYGAVAVFRDLYGNRWGLLQPSSAESV
;
A
#
# COMPACT_ATOMS: atom_id res chain seq x y z
N MET A 1 -36.22 -7.28 10.74
CA MET A 1 -35.30 -6.28 11.35
C MET A 1 -33.94 -6.42 10.69
N THR A 2 -33.71 -5.72 9.58
CA THR A 2 -32.43 -5.70 8.87
C THR A 2 -31.56 -4.61 9.47
N SER A 3 -30.54 -5.01 10.21
CA SER A 3 -29.53 -4.15 10.80
C SER A 3 -28.79 -3.40 9.69
N SER A 4 -29.19 -2.16 9.44
CA SER A 4 -28.42 -1.18 8.68
C SER A 4 -27.14 -0.90 9.47
N THR A 5 -26.05 -1.62 9.18
CA THR A 5 -24.71 -1.20 9.58
C THR A 5 -24.38 0.06 8.80
N SER A 6 -24.55 1.21 9.45
CA SER A 6 -24.09 2.49 8.93
C SER A 6 -22.61 2.37 8.56
N PRO A 7 -22.17 2.86 7.38
CA PRO A 7 -20.77 2.82 7.01
C PRO A 7 -19.96 3.56 8.07
N THR A 8 -18.96 2.89 8.64
CA THR A 8 -18.01 3.47 9.59
C THR A 8 -17.51 4.81 9.04
N PRO A 9 -17.58 5.91 9.80
CA PRO A 9 -17.22 7.23 9.28
C PRO A 9 -15.77 7.20 8.79
N VAL A 10 -15.56 7.65 7.55
CA VAL A 10 -14.23 7.78 6.93
C VAL A 10 -13.39 8.71 7.81
N ARG A 11 -12.34 8.17 8.44
CA ARG A 11 -11.46 8.95 9.32
C ARG A 11 -10.78 10.04 8.48
N SER A 12 -10.99 11.30 8.86
CA SER A 12 -10.30 12.42 8.23
C SER A 12 -8.79 12.36 8.48
N LEU A 13 -8.00 12.64 7.44
CA LEU A 13 -6.54 12.72 7.57
C LEU A 13 -6.16 13.88 8.50
N ARG A 14 -5.24 13.62 9.43
CA ARG A 14 -4.74 14.60 10.40
C ARG A 14 -3.44 15.23 9.90
N PRO A 15 -3.17 16.51 10.19
CA PRO A 15 -1.95 17.17 9.72
C PRO A 15 -0.76 16.54 10.42
N ILE A 16 0.27 16.13 9.69
CA ILE A 16 1.40 15.39 10.26
C ILE A 16 2.71 16.18 10.16
N ARG A 17 2.80 17.12 9.21
CA ARG A 17 3.99 17.95 8.99
C ARG A 17 4.57 18.61 10.25
N PRO A 18 3.80 19.23 11.18
CA PRO A 18 4.40 19.86 12.37
C PRO A 18 5.15 18.86 13.26
N PHE A 19 4.58 17.67 13.46
CA PHE A 19 5.20 16.60 14.25
C PHE A 19 6.44 16.04 13.55
N ALA A 20 6.37 15.90 12.22
CA ALA A 20 7.52 15.47 11.41
C ALA A 20 8.68 16.47 11.52
N MET A 21 8.42 17.77 11.45
CA MET A 21 9.46 18.80 11.55
C MET A 21 10.16 18.78 12.91
N VAL A 22 9.39 18.63 14.01
CA VAL A 22 9.97 18.51 15.36
C VAL A 22 10.82 17.24 15.47
N ALA A 23 10.33 16.10 15.00
CA ALA A 23 11.09 14.85 15.00
C ALA A 23 12.39 14.96 14.18
N VAL A 24 12.32 15.54 12.97
CA VAL A 24 13.50 15.75 12.11
C VAL A 24 14.52 16.67 12.78
N ALA A 25 14.09 17.79 13.36
CA ALA A 25 14.98 18.72 14.03
C ALA A 25 15.70 18.06 15.22
N LEU A 26 14.98 17.30 16.04
CA LEU A 26 15.54 16.61 17.20
C LEU A 26 16.46 15.45 16.79
N ILE A 27 16.11 14.66 15.77
CA ILE A 27 17.00 13.61 15.22
C ILE A 27 18.29 14.22 14.68
N ALA A 28 18.18 15.33 13.94
CA ALA A 28 19.36 16.04 13.44
C ALA A 28 20.23 16.58 14.59
N ALA A 29 19.62 17.17 15.61
CA ALA A 29 20.33 17.66 16.80
C ALA A 29 21.06 16.54 17.55
N VAL A 30 20.39 15.39 17.76
CA VAL A 30 21.00 14.18 18.32
C VAL A 30 22.20 13.73 17.48
N THR A 31 22.03 13.65 16.17
CA THR A 31 23.09 13.18 15.25
C THR A 31 24.30 14.10 15.31
N VAL A 32 24.08 15.42 15.29
CA VAL A 32 25.14 16.43 15.41
C VAL A 32 25.83 16.36 16.76
N ALA A 33 25.08 16.27 17.86
CA ALA A 33 25.64 16.19 19.21
C ALA A 33 26.49 14.92 19.40
N SER A 34 26.01 13.78 18.92
CA SER A 34 26.73 12.49 18.99
C SER A 34 28.03 12.54 18.16
N THR A 35 27.94 13.11 16.96
CA THR A 35 29.11 13.31 16.09
C THR A 35 30.14 14.23 16.74
N ALA A 36 29.70 15.36 17.30
CA ALA A 36 30.58 16.30 17.99
C ALA A 36 31.26 15.64 19.20
N GLY A 37 30.51 14.90 20.01
CA GLY A 37 31.07 14.17 21.16
C GLY A 37 32.15 13.18 20.75
N ALA A 38 31.91 12.40 19.69
CA ALA A 38 32.88 11.44 19.19
C ALA A 38 34.12 12.09 18.54
N VAL A 39 33.94 13.19 17.80
CA VAL A 39 35.06 13.97 17.24
C VAL A 39 35.94 14.53 18.35
N LEU A 40 35.34 15.08 19.42
CA LEU A 40 36.08 15.57 20.58
C LEU A 40 36.85 14.43 21.27
N HIS A 41 36.22 13.27 21.44
CA HIS A 41 36.86 12.10 22.03
C HIS A 41 38.06 11.60 21.19
N LEU A 42 37.88 11.43 19.88
CA LEU A 42 38.95 11.01 18.95
C LEU A 42 40.08 12.05 18.83
N GLY A 43 39.75 13.34 18.96
CA GLY A 43 40.72 14.43 18.97
C GLY A 43 41.51 14.57 20.29
N GLY A 44 41.27 13.69 21.26
CA GLY A 44 41.90 13.75 22.58
C GLY A 44 41.52 15.02 23.35
N TRP A 45 40.37 15.62 23.05
CA TRP A 45 39.93 16.84 23.70
C TRP A 45 39.63 16.56 25.17
N SER A 46 40.41 17.20 26.04
CA SER A 46 40.20 17.21 27.48
C SER A 46 39.61 18.55 27.91
N TRP A 47 38.81 18.52 28.98
CA TRP A 47 38.32 19.74 29.61
C TRP A 47 39.52 20.57 30.10
N PRO A 48 39.53 21.90 29.89
CA PRO A 48 40.57 22.77 30.44
C PRO A 48 40.73 22.52 31.94
N GLU A 49 41.97 22.41 32.42
CA GLU A 49 42.32 22.18 33.82
C GLU A 49 41.57 23.17 34.73
N THR A 50 40.46 22.70 35.26
CA THR A 50 39.60 23.36 36.25
C THR A 50 39.42 22.35 37.36
N ASP A 51 39.15 22.84 38.58
CA ASP A 51 38.87 22.02 39.76
C ASP A 51 38.07 20.77 39.37
N GLY A 52 38.56 19.57 39.66
CA GLY A 52 38.03 18.32 39.10
C GLY A 52 36.53 18.14 39.34
N ARG A 53 36.01 18.73 40.43
CA ARG A 53 34.57 18.82 40.70
C ARG A 53 33.80 19.66 39.68
N ALA A 54 34.34 20.80 39.25
CA ALA A 54 33.74 21.67 38.25
C ALA A 54 33.70 21.00 36.86
N ALA A 55 34.77 20.27 36.50
CA ALA A 55 34.81 19.48 35.27
C ALA A 55 33.77 18.35 35.29
N LEU A 56 33.70 17.57 36.38
CA LEU A 56 32.68 16.52 36.57
C LEU A 56 31.25 17.08 36.51
N ASN A 57 30.99 18.22 37.15
CA ASN A 57 29.68 18.87 37.11
C ASN A 57 29.29 19.31 35.69
N SER A 58 30.25 19.82 34.91
CA SER A 58 30.02 20.21 33.52
C SER A 58 29.73 19.00 32.62
N ALA A 59 30.51 17.92 32.77
CA ALA A 59 30.30 16.67 32.06
C ALA A 59 28.94 16.04 32.40
N ALA A 60 28.56 15.99 33.68
CA ALA A 60 27.27 15.48 34.12
C ALA A 60 26.10 16.28 33.52
N ARG A 61 26.20 17.62 33.48
CA ARG A 61 25.17 18.47 32.85
C ARG A 61 25.04 18.22 31.35
N LEU A 62 26.15 18.05 30.64
CA LEU A 62 26.15 17.72 29.22
C LEU A 62 25.55 16.35 28.94
N LEU A 63 25.89 15.34 29.75
CA LEU A 63 25.29 14.01 29.65
C LEU A 63 23.77 14.06 29.89
N LEU A 64 23.32 14.82 30.90
CA LEU A 64 21.90 15.03 31.18
C LEU A 64 21.19 15.72 30.01
N LEU A 65 21.78 16.77 29.46
CA LEU A 65 21.25 17.47 28.29
C LEU A 65 21.18 16.55 27.07
N TYR A 66 22.27 15.83 26.77
CA TYR A 66 22.35 14.87 25.69
C TYR A 66 21.25 13.79 25.81
N THR A 67 21.10 13.23 27.01
CA THR A 67 20.06 12.23 27.31
C THR A 67 18.65 12.82 27.15
N ALA A 68 18.42 14.04 27.64
CA ALA A 68 17.14 14.72 27.48
C ALA A 68 16.79 14.95 26.00
N VAL A 69 17.75 15.38 25.19
CA VAL A 69 17.55 15.58 23.74
C VAL A 69 17.24 14.26 23.02
N HIS A 70 17.90 13.15 23.40
CA HIS A 70 17.59 11.82 22.90
C HIS A 70 16.16 11.36 23.24
N LEU A 71 15.76 11.54 24.50
CA LEU A 71 14.42 11.21 24.95
C LEU A 71 13.37 12.03 24.20
N LEU A 72 13.60 13.33 24.04
CA LEU A 72 12.71 14.21 23.27
C LEU A 72 12.64 13.79 21.80
N ALA A 73 13.76 13.42 21.18
CA ALA A 73 13.79 12.91 19.81
C ALA A 73 12.96 11.63 19.67
N GLY A 74 13.12 10.67 20.59
CA GLY A 74 12.33 9.44 20.64
C GLY A 74 10.83 9.71 20.82
N ILE A 75 10.47 10.58 21.77
CA ILE A 75 9.07 10.97 22.00
C ILE A 75 8.47 11.64 20.76
N ALA A 76 9.20 12.58 20.15
CA ALA A 76 8.74 13.27 18.94
C ALA A 76 8.56 12.29 17.78
N PHE A 77 9.50 11.35 17.60
CA PHE A 77 9.41 10.31 16.58
C PHE A 77 8.19 9.40 16.82
N VAL A 78 7.96 8.93 18.05
CA VAL A 78 6.81 8.10 18.39
C VAL A 78 5.49 8.86 18.21
N CYS A 79 5.42 10.12 18.64
CA CYS A 79 4.24 10.98 18.43
C CYS A 79 3.94 11.18 16.94
N TRP A 80 4.98 11.43 16.12
CA TRP A 80 4.85 11.48 14.68
C TRP A 80 4.37 10.13 14.12
N LEU A 81 4.94 9.01 14.56
CA LEU A 81 4.60 7.67 14.09
C LEU A 81 3.16 7.27 14.43
N PHE A 82 2.67 7.62 15.62
CA PHE A 82 1.27 7.43 16.00
C PHE A 82 0.31 8.15 15.05
N ARG A 83 0.66 9.40 14.69
CA ARG A 83 -0.11 10.18 13.71
C ARG A 83 0.01 9.60 12.31
N ALA A 84 1.22 9.22 11.90
CA ALA A 84 1.48 8.61 10.60
C ALA A 84 0.66 7.33 10.43
N ARG A 85 0.63 6.50 11.46
CA ARG A 85 -0.13 5.27 11.46
C ARG A 85 -1.64 5.50 11.46
N SER A 86 -2.11 6.49 12.19
CA SER A 86 -3.53 6.87 12.16
C SER A 86 -3.98 7.31 10.77
N ASN A 87 -3.14 8.08 10.07
CA ASN A 87 -3.37 8.47 8.68
C ASN A 87 -3.28 7.27 7.73
N ALA A 88 -2.33 6.35 7.94
CA ALA A 88 -2.22 5.13 7.14
C ALA A 88 -3.52 4.30 7.14
N TYR A 89 -4.17 4.14 8.29
CA TYR A 89 -5.48 3.48 8.38
C TYR A 89 -6.59 4.20 7.60
N ALA A 90 -6.51 5.53 7.51
CA ALA A 90 -7.45 6.31 6.74
C ALA A 90 -7.15 6.26 5.23
N ILE A 91 -5.87 6.19 4.83
CA ILE A 91 -5.46 6.12 3.42
C ILE A 91 -5.78 4.74 2.82
N SER A 92 -5.58 3.65 3.58
CA SER A 92 -5.84 2.28 3.14
C SER A 92 -6.80 1.56 4.10
N PRO A 93 -8.11 1.86 4.06
CA PRO A 93 -9.10 1.21 4.93
C PRO A 93 -9.17 -0.31 4.67
N GLY A 94 -9.36 -1.10 5.73
CA GLY A 94 -9.52 -2.55 5.61
C GLY A 94 -8.23 -3.35 5.33
N VAL A 95 -7.07 -2.69 5.34
CA VAL A 95 -5.76 -3.37 5.31
C VAL A 95 -5.30 -3.69 6.72
N ALA A 96 -5.00 -4.96 6.98
CA ALA A 96 -4.45 -5.41 8.26
C ALA A 96 -2.98 -5.02 8.38
N HIS A 97 -2.64 -4.31 9.45
CA HIS A 97 -1.25 -4.04 9.83
C HIS A 97 -0.70 -5.21 10.66
N SER A 98 0.60 -5.45 10.55
CA SER A 98 1.31 -6.59 11.15
C SER A 98 1.29 -6.58 12.69
N TYR A 99 1.18 -5.40 13.31
CA TYR A 99 1.23 -5.24 14.77
C TYR A 99 0.08 -4.38 15.29
N ALA A 100 -0.40 -4.65 16.51
CA ALA A 100 -1.46 -3.87 17.16
C ALA A 100 -0.95 -2.52 17.70
N ALA A 101 -1.87 -1.59 18.02
CA ALA A 101 -1.53 -0.24 18.50
C ALA A 101 -0.64 -0.19 19.77
N PRO A 102 -0.80 -1.06 20.80
CA PRO A 102 0.07 -1.02 21.97
C PRO A 102 1.57 -1.21 21.66
N PHE A 103 1.88 -1.92 20.57
CA PHE A 103 3.25 -2.17 20.14
C PHE A 103 3.96 -0.92 19.59
N LEU A 104 3.26 0.19 19.34
CA LEU A 104 3.91 1.48 19.04
C LEU A 104 4.77 2.00 20.18
N VAL A 105 4.48 1.59 21.41
CA VAL A 105 5.26 1.94 22.61
C VAL A 105 6.02 0.71 23.09
N LEU A 106 5.32 -0.40 23.36
CA LEU A 106 5.93 -1.62 23.89
C LEU A 106 7.01 -2.19 22.96
N GLY A 107 6.85 -1.99 21.66
CA GLY A 107 7.84 -2.39 20.67
C GLY A 107 9.21 -1.76 20.88
N TRP A 108 9.33 -0.62 21.56
CA TRP A 108 10.62 0.03 21.77
C TRP A 108 11.33 -0.38 23.06
N PHE A 109 10.65 -0.98 24.02
CA PHE A 109 11.22 -1.24 25.36
C PHE A 109 11.51 -2.71 25.65
N VAL A 110 10.94 -3.64 24.89
CA VAL A 110 11.21 -5.07 25.05
C VAL A 110 12.34 -5.47 24.10
N PRO A 111 13.52 -5.90 24.57
CA PRO A 111 14.73 -6.01 23.73
C PRO A 111 14.58 -6.85 22.45
N ILE A 112 14.05 -8.06 22.54
CA ILE A 112 13.85 -8.94 21.37
C ILE A 112 12.81 -8.34 20.41
N VAL A 113 11.78 -7.70 20.95
CA VAL A 113 10.69 -7.09 20.18
C VAL A 113 11.18 -5.82 19.49
N ASN A 114 12.06 -5.04 20.14
CA ASN A 114 12.68 -3.82 19.64
C ASN A 114 13.42 -4.02 18.33
N LEU A 115 13.98 -5.21 18.10
CA LEU A 115 14.73 -5.49 16.88
C LEU A 115 13.84 -5.58 15.61
N PHE A 116 12.56 -5.93 15.76
CA PHE A 116 11.70 -6.27 14.62
C PHE A 116 10.44 -5.41 14.52
N VAL A 117 9.80 -5.14 15.65
CA VAL A 117 8.46 -4.54 15.68
C VAL A 117 8.45 -3.07 15.26
N PRO A 118 9.34 -2.20 15.77
CA PRO A 118 9.36 -0.80 15.35
C PRO A 118 9.56 -0.65 13.84
N LYS A 119 10.53 -1.38 13.28
CA LYS A 119 10.75 -1.42 11.83
C LYS A 119 9.51 -1.89 11.08
N GLY A 120 8.91 -3.00 11.50
CA GLY A 120 7.73 -3.54 10.83
C GLY A 120 6.54 -2.57 10.85
N ILE A 121 6.37 -1.81 11.94
CA ILE A 121 5.38 -0.73 12.00
C ILE A 121 5.67 0.34 10.94
N VAL A 122 6.93 0.78 10.80
CA VAL A 122 7.31 1.78 9.79
C VAL A 122 7.14 1.24 8.37
N ASP A 123 7.48 -0.03 8.12
CA ASP A 123 7.24 -0.71 6.84
C ASP A 123 5.75 -0.70 6.47
N ASP A 124 4.87 -1.07 7.41
CA ASP A 124 3.42 -1.08 7.20
C ASP A 124 2.90 0.34 6.90
N VAL A 125 3.30 1.34 7.69
CA VAL A 125 2.91 2.74 7.50
C VAL A 125 3.38 3.25 6.14
N TRP A 126 4.60 2.90 5.72
CA TRP A 126 5.10 3.25 4.40
C TRP A 126 4.24 2.62 3.30
N ALA A 127 4.02 1.31 3.36
CA ALA A 127 3.31 0.56 2.32
C ALA A 127 1.88 1.08 2.12
N THR A 128 1.20 1.40 3.21
CA THR A 128 -0.18 1.91 3.24
C THR A 128 -0.30 3.41 2.96
N SER A 129 0.81 4.15 2.95
CA SER A 129 0.85 5.57 2.56
C SER A 129 1.08 5.78 1.06
N ARG A 130 1.10 4.72 0.24
CA ARG A 130 1.30 4.83 -1.21
C ARG A 130 0.17 5.65 -1.86
N PRO A 131 0.47 6.41 -2.94
CA PRO A 131 -0.56 7.11 -3.70
C PRO A 131 -1.63 6.13 -4.19
N GLY A 132 -2.91 6.51 -4.06
CA GLY A 132 -4.05 5.67 -4.44
C GLY A 132 -4.55 4.71 -3.36
N GLY A 133 -3.82 4.53 -2.26
CA GLY A 133 -4.19 3.59 -1.20
C GLY A 133 -4.11 2.12 -1.64
N LEU A 134 -4.28 1.21 -0.68
CA LEU A 134 -4.30 -0.23 -0.93
C LEU A 134 -5.73 -0.77 -0.77
N ARG A 135 -6.05 -1.81 -1.54
CA ARG A 135 -7.36 -2.47 -1.47
C ARG A 135 -7.53 -3.22 -0.13
N PRO A 136 -8.74 -3.28 0.43
CA PRO A 136 -9.03 -4.13 1.59
C PRO A 136 -8.56 -5.57 1.35
N GLY A 137 -8.04 -6.23 2.40
CA GLY A 137 -7.53 -7.60 2.29
C GLY A 137 -6.13 -7.74 1.65
N THR A 138 -5.50 -6.63 1.21
CA THR A 138 -4.10 -6.67 0.73
C THR A 138 -3.17 -7.21 1.81
N ASN A 139 -2.42 -8.26 1.49
CA ASN A 139 -1.43 -8.83 2.40
C ASN A 139 -0.10 -8.05 2.33
N LEU A 140 0.18 -7.25 3.36
CA LEU A 140 1.41 -6.44 3.44
C LEU A 140 2.70 -7.28 3.48
N LEU A 141 2.63 -8.54 3.92
CA LEU A 141 3.80 -9.42 3.96
C LEU A 141 4.29 -9.82 2.57
N GLN A 142 3.39 -9.86 1.58
CA GLN A 142 3.73 -10.20 0.19
C GLN A 142 4.17 -8.98 -0.62
N MET A 143 4.02 -7.77 -0.09
CA MET A 143 4.45 -6.56 -0.78
C MET A 143 5.96 -6.38 -0.71
N ARG A 144 6.54 -5.94 -1.84
CA ARG A 144 7.94 -5.53 -1.91
C ARG A 144 8.18 -4.32 -1.01
N ARG A 145 9.01 -4.51 0.01
CA ARG A 145 9.34 -3.49 1.02
C ARG A 145 10.39 -2.51 0.50
N PRO A 146 10.36 -1.23 0.91
CA PRO A 146 11.35 -0.25 0.50
C PRO A 146 12.71 -0.58 1.10
N GLY A 147 13.76 -0.60 0.27
CA GLY A 147 15.14 -0.77 0.75
C GLY A 147 15.58 0.33 1.72
N LEU A 148 14.96 1.51 1.65
CA LEU A 148 15.29 2.65 2.52
C LEU A 148 15.06 2.35 4.02
N VAL A 149 13.94 1.72 4.38
CA VAL A 149 13.65 1.42 5.79
C VAL A 149 14.62 0.37 6.32
N TRP A 150 15.02 -0.59 5.48
CA TRP A 150 16.09 -1.55 5.82
C TRP A 150 17.44 -0.88 5.98
N ALA A 151 17.83 0.00 5.05
CA ALA A 151 19.09 0.73 5.12
C ALA A 151 19.17 1.53 6.43
N TRP A 152 18.14 2.32 6.74
CA TRP A 152 18.04 3.06 8.00
C TRP A 152 18.22 2.13 9.21
N TRP A 153 17.44 1.03 9.25
CA TRP A 153 17.42 0.12 10.38
C TRP A 153 18.77 -0.57 10.61
N LEU A 154 19.41 -1.06 9.54
CA LEU A 154 20.71 -1.73 9.61
C LEU A 154 21.81 -0.76 10.01
N THR A 155 21.79 0.49 9.51
CA THR A 155 22.77 1.50 9.96
C THR A 155 22.60 1.85 11.43
N TRP A 156 21.37 1.89 11.94
CA TRP A 156 21.12 2.17 13.35
C TRP A 156 21.59 1.02 14.26
N ILE A 157 21.29 -0.23 13.90
CA ILE A 157 21.80 -1.40 14.63
C ILE A 157 23.33 -1.44 14.58
N GLY A 158 23.91 -1.21 13.40
CA GLY A 158 25.35 -1.20 13.19
C GLY A 158 26.05 -0.15 14.04
N ALA A 159 25.48 1.05 14.16
CA ALA A 159 25.99 2.10 15.03
C ALA A 159 26.01 1.63 16.50
N GLY A 160 24.91 1.06 17.01
CA GLY A 160 24.86 0.55 18.38
C GLY A 160 25.84 -0.61 18.65
N CYS A 161 26.04 -1.50 17.69
CA CYS A 161 27.05 -2.56 17.78
C CYS A 161 28.48 -1.99 17.79
N ALA A 162 28.75 -0.99 16.95
CA ALA A 162 30.06 -0.35 16.89
C ALA A 162 30.38 0.42 18.18
N ASP A 163 29.41 1.14 18.75
CA ASP A 163 29.56 1.82 20.04
C ASP A 163 29.81 0.82 21.18
N THR A 164 29.06 -0.30 21.19
CA THR A 164 29.26 -1.36 22.18
C THR A 164 30.65 -1.99 22.05
N LEU A 165 31.11 -2.26 20.82
CA LEU A 165 32.43 -2.81 20.55
C LEU A 165 33.54 -1.85 20.99
N ALA A 166 33.41 -0.56 20.67
CA ALA A 166 34.36 0.46 21.09
C ALA A 166 34.47 0.54 22.63
N ALA A 167 33.32 0.53 23.32
CA ALA A 167 33.28 0.53 24.79
C ALA A 167 33.93 -0.71 25.41
N VAL A 168 33.65 -1.91 24.89
CA VAL A 168 34.25 -3.17 25.38
C VAL A 168 35.75 -3.17 25.16
N LEU A 169 36.24 -2.78 23.97
CA LEU A 169 37.67 -2.75 23.67
C LEU A 169 38.42 -1.73 24.54
N THR A 170 37.77 -0.60 24.84
CA THR A 170 38.32 0.41 25.76
C THR A 170 38.43 -0.15 27.18
N ALA A 171 37.40 -0.85 27.66
CA ALA A 171 37.38 -1.46 29.00
C ALA A 171 38.44 -2.59 29.13
N VAL A 172 38.56 -3.45 28.13
CA VAL A 172 39.59 -4.51 28.11
C VAL A 172 40.98 -3.92 28.16
N GLY A 173 41.25 -2.83 27.41
CA GLY A 173 42.53 -2.14 27.44
C GLY A 173 42.90 -1.54 28.80
N THR A 174 41.93 -1.29 29.68
CA THR A 174 42.18 -0.73 31.03
C THR A 174 42.40 -1.79 32.12
N GLU A 175 42.17 -3.08 31.84
CA GLU A 175 42.22 -4.18 32.83
C GLU A 175 43.42 -5.13 32.63
N MET A 176 44.28 -4.92 31.63
CA MET A 176 45.44 -5.79 31.35
C MET A 176 46.65 -5.47 32.27
N ASP A 177 47.40 -6.52 32.69
CA ASP A 177 48.63 -6.45 33.51
C ASP A 177 49.92 -6.21 32.67
N ALA A 178 50.94 -5.60 33.30
CA ALA A 178 52.12 -4.95 32.67
C ALA A 178 53.01 -5.81 31.76
N GLU A 179 52.87 -7.13 31.81
CA GLU A 179 53.74 -8.07 31.07
C GLU A 179 53.11 -8.58 29.76
N GLU A 180 51.78 -8.57 29.60
CA GLU A 180 51.08 -8.87 28.33
C GLU A 180 50.69 -7.59 27.54
N GLU A 181 51.04 -6.42 28.09
CA GLU A 181 50.30 -5.18 27.97
C GLU A 181 50.53 -4.40 26.67
N GLU A 182 51.75 -4.30 26.14
CA GLU A 182 52.05 -3.24 25.17
C GLU A 182 51.43 -3.47 23.77
N ARG A 183 51.65 -4.65 23.16
CA ARG A 183 51.13 -4.94 21.81
C ARG A 183 49.63 -5.23 21.80
N ALA A 184 49.13 -5.86 22.86
CA ALA A 184 47.71 -6.18 22.98
C ALA A 184 46.88 -4.93 23.29
N ALA A 185 47.37 -4.02 24.15
CA ALA A 185 46.71 -2.75 24.41
C ALA A 185 46.77 -1.80 23.20
N GLU A 186 47.88 -1.77 22.46
CA GLU A 186 47.99 -0.96 21.24
C GLU A 186 47.00 -1.44 20.16
N LEU A 187 46.89 -2.76 19.97
CA LEU A 187 45.90 -3.36 19.06
C LEU A 187 44.46 -3.11 19.52
N ALA A 188 44.16 -3.29 20.82
CA ALA A 188 42.82 -3.06 21.38
C ALA A 188 42.39 -1.59 21.26
N SER A 189 43.29 -0.66 21.56
CA SER A 189 43.08 0.78 21.41
C SER A 189 42.85 1.16 19.94
N GLY A 190 43.67 0.65 19.01
CA GLY A 190 43.51 0.88 17.58
C GLY A 190 42.18 0.35 17.03
N LEU A 191 41.78 -0.85 17.42
CA LEU A 191 40.48 -1.44 17.05
C LEU A 191 39.31 -0.67 17.68
N GLY A 192 39.45 -0.21 18.93
CA GLY A 192 38.46 0.61 19.62
C GLY A 192 38.23 1.95 18.92
N ALA A 193 39.31 2.64 18.54
CA ALA A 193 39.23 3.88 17.77
C ALA A 193 38.58 3.67 16.39
N ALA A 194 38.94 2.59 15.68
CA ALA A 194 38.31 2.24 14.41
C ALA A 194 36.81 1.94 14.56
N ALA A 195 36.42 1.21 15.61
CA ALA A 195 35.03 0.94 15.94
C ALA A 195 34.26 2.23 16.26
N ALA A 196 34.86 3.17 17.02
CA ALA A 196 34.26 4.46 17.32
C ALA A 196 34.02 5.30 16.05
N VAL A 197 35.00 5.37 15.14
CA VAL A 197 34.84 6.06 13.84
C VAL A 197 33.73 5.41 13.02
N ALA A 198 33.70 4.08 12.93
CA ALA A 198 32.64 3.37 12.22
C ALA A 198 31.26 3.64 12.84
N GLY A 199 31.16 3.67 14.17
CA GLY A 199 29.94 4.01 14.91
C GLY A 199 29.41 5.39 14.55
N VAL A 200 30.28 6.41 14.50
CA VAL A 200 29.91 7.77 14.09
C VAL A 200 29.37 7.81 12.66
N LEU A 201 30.06 7.18 11.71
CA LEU A 201 29.64 7.17 10.31
C LEU A 201 28.28 6.48 10.13
N LEU A 202 28.08 5.36 10.83
CA LEU A 202 26.82 4.63 10.84
C LEU A 202 25.71 5.42 11.52
N ALA A 203 26.00 6.13 12.61
CA ALA A 203 25.03 6.99 13.31
C ALA A 203 24.59 8.17 12.44
N ILE A 204 25.52 8.82 11.74
CA ILE A 204 25.22 9.88 10.75
C ILE A 204 24.33 9.32 9.64
N ALA A 205 24.71 8.18 9.06
CA ALA A 205 23.91 7.51 8.03
C ALA A 205 22.50 7.17 8.55
N ALA A 206 22.40 6.61 9.76
CA ALA A 206 21.13 6.28 10.41
C ALA A 206 20.26 7.52 10.61
N GLY A 207 20.82 8.62 11.11
CA GLY A 207 20.12 9.89 11.29
C GLY A 207 19.59 10.46 9.97
N LEU A 208 20.42 10.51 8.93
CA LEU A 208 20.04 10.99 7.60
C LEU A 208 18.95 10.11 6.95
N LEU A 209 19.08 8.79 7.07
CA LEU A 209 18.10 7.84 6.54
C LEU A 209 16.79 7.90 7.33
N ALA A 210 16.83 8.08 8.67
CA ALA A 210 15.65 8.29 9.50
C ALA A 210 14.90 9.56 9.08
N VAL A 211 15.62 10.68 8.92
CA VAL A 211 15.07 11.95 8.42
C VAL A 211 14.44 11.74 7.04
N ARG A 212 15.13 11.01 6.14
CA ARG A 212 14.60 10.70 4.81
C ARG A 212 13.31 9.89 4.90
N VAL A 213 13.24 8.88 5.76
CA VAL A 213 12.03 8.07 5.98
C VAL A 213 10.87 8.94 6.46
N VAL A 214 11.10 9.75 7.49
CA VAL A 214 10.10 10.67 8.05
C VAL A 214 9.58 11.61 6.96
N LEU A 215 10.48 12.21 6.18
CA LEU A 215 10.12 13.14 5.12
C LEU A 215 9.35 12.47 3.97
N VAL A 216 9.71 11.24 3.56
CA VAL A 216 8.96 10.55 2.49
C VAL A 216 7.55 10.24 2.95
N ILE A 217 7.39 9.57 4.09
CA ILE A 217 6.07 9.22 4.61
C ILE A 217 5.22 10.49 4.81
N THR A 218 5.80 11.54 5.40
CA THR A 218 5.12 12.83 5.57
C THR A 218 4.69 13.42 4.24
N ARG A 219 5.56 13.45 3.22
CA ARG A 219 5.21 13.96 1.88
C ARG A 219 4.08 13.16 1.25
N LEU A 220 4.13 11.84 1.33
CA LEU A 220 3.09 10.96 0.77
C LEU A 220 1.73 11.22 1.44
N GLN A 221 1.70 11.32 2.76
CA GLN A 221 0.46 11.53 3.51
C GLN A 221 -0.08 12.96 3.37
N GLU A 222 0.78 13.97 3.32
CA GLU A 222 0.37 15.35 3.06
C GLU A 222 -0.11 15.52 1.61
N ALA A 223 0.47 14.81 0.64
CA ALA A 223 -0.04 14.78 -0.73
C ALA A 223 -1.43 14.13 -0.81
N ALA A 224 -1.65 13.00 -0.13
CA ALA A 224 -2.97 12.39 -0.01
C ALA A 224 -3.98 13.33 0.67
N ARG A 225 -3.56 14.03 1.72
CA ARG A 225 -4.38 15.05 2.40
C ARG A 225 -4.72 16.22 1.47
N ALA A 226 -3.75 16.76 0.74
CA ALA A 226 -3.95 17.87 -0.18
C ALA A 226 -4.87 17.48 -1.36
N ALA A 227 -4.84 16.22 -1.76
CA ALA A 227 -5.77 15.64 -2.73
C ALA A 227 -7.19 15.41 -2.16
N GLY A 228 -7.45 15.73 -0.89
CA GLY A 228 -8.78 15.67 -0.27
C GLY A 228 -9.07 14.42 0.59
N GLY A 229 -8.05 13.61 0.94
CA GLY A 229 -8.24 12.34 1.67
C GLY A 229 -7.67 11.14 0.90
N PRO A 230 -7.85 9.88 1.35
CA PRO A 230 -7.99 8.81 0.35
C PRO A 230 -8.96 9.35 -0.69
N ALA A 231 -8.65 9.24 -1.99
CA ALA A 231 -9.56 9.71 -3.03
C ALA A 231 -10.97 9.30 -2.60
N PRO A 232 -11.90 10.26 -2.35
CA PRO A 232 -13.28 9.89 -2.07
C PRO A 232 -13.58 8.95 -3.21
N SER A 233 -13.98 7.72 -2.89
CA SER A 233 -14.15 6.65 -3.86
C SER A 233 -14.52 7.29 -5.18
N ARG A 234 -13.62 7.26 -6.17
CA ARG A 234 -14.08 7.36 -7.56
C ARG A 234 -14.83 6.06 -7.88
N HIS A 235 -15.63 5.55 -6.95
CA HIS A 235 -16.98 5.13 -7.23
C HIS A 235 -17.86 6.39 -7.07
N ARG A 236 -17.80 7.39 -7.95
CA ARG A 236 -18.63 7.37 -9.15
C ARG A 236 -18.05 6.50 -10.25
N THR A 237 -18.12 5.19 -10.06
CA THR A 237 -18.31 4.26 -11.15
C THR A 237 -19.77 4.45 -11.45
N SER A 238 -20.02 5.47 -12.27
CA SER A 238 -21.20 5.40 -13.11
C SER A 238 -20.85 4.35 -14.14
N HIS A 239 -21.21 3.10 -13.86
CA HIS A 239 -21.24 2.04 -14.84
C HIS A 239 -22.69 1.80 -15.25
N LEU A 240 -22.88 1.18 -16.41
CA LEU A 240 -24.19 0.71 -16.81
C LEU A 240 -24.45 -0.60 -16.06
N GLU A 241 -25.31 -0.59 -15.05
CA GLU A 241 -25.67 -1.79 -14.29
C GLU A 241 -26.50 -2.75 -15.16
N LEU A 242 -27.55 -2.23 -15.79
CA LEU A 242 -28.45 -2.99 -16.66
C LEU A 242 -28.62 -2.31 -18.00
N VAL A 243 -28.61 -3.11 -19.06
CA VAL A 243 -29.02 -2.69 -20.40
C VAL A 243 -30.27 -3.48 -20.78
N SER A 244 -31.36 -2.78 -21.08
CA SER A 244 -32.63 -3.40 -21.45
C SER A 244 -32.60 -3.94 -22.87
N LEU A 245 -32.88 -5.24 -22.99
CA LEU A 245 -33.12 -5.92 -24.25
C LEU A 245 -34.59 -6.34 -24.34
N VAL A 246 -35.40 -5.66 -25.17
CA VAL A 246 -36.78 -6.10 -25.43
C VAL A 246 -36.77 -7.42 -26.17
N VAL A 247 -37.53 -8.36 -25.63
CA VAL A 247 -37.73 -9.74 -26.10
C VAL A 247 -39.22 -9.98 -26.34
N ARG A 248 -39.57 -10.97 -27.17
CA ARG A 248 -40.98 -11.36 -27.38
C ARG A 248 -41.49 -12.26 -26.27
N ASP A 249 -40.64 -13.18 -25.84
CA ASP A 249 -40.90 -14.13 -24.77
C ASP A 249 -39.70 -14.26 -23.82
N HIS A 250 -39.97 -14.35 -22.52
CA HIS A 250 -38.92 -14.43 -21.50
C HIS A 250 -38.24 -15.80 -21.48
N ASP A 251 -38.99 -16.89 -21.61
CA ASP A 251 -38.44 -18.26 -21.48
C ASP A 251 -37.61 -18.61 -22.72
N GLU A 252 -38.10 -18.23 -23.91
CA GLU A 252 -37.35 -18.39 -25.16
C GLU A 252 -36.03 -17.60 -25.12
N ALA A 253 -36.09 -16.34 -24.68
CA ALA A 253 -34.91 -15.50 -24.58
C ALA A 253 -33.93 -16.00 -23.51
N ALA A 254 -34.40 -16.33 -22.31
CA ALA A 254 -33.57 -16.88 -21.25
C ALA A 254 -32.89 -18.17 -21.69
N GLY A 255 -33.61 -19.07 -22.37
CA GLY A 255 -33.08 -20.30 -22.92
C GLY A 255 -31.98 -20.06 -23.97
N PHE A 256 -32.16 -19.09 -24.86
CA PHE A 256 -31.12 -18.72 -25.83
C PHE A 256 -29.89 -18.11 -25.15
N TYR A 257 -30.07 -17.09 -24.31
CA TYR A 257 -28.95 -16.38 -23.69
C TYR A 257 -28.14 -17.28 -22.75
N THR A 258 -28.80 -18.14 -21.99
CA THR A 258 -28.11 -19.05 -21.07
C THR A 258 -27.59 -20.31 -21.76
N GLY A 259 -28.40 -20.95 -22.61
CA GLY A 259 -28.06 -22.22 -23.24
C GLY A 259 -27.18 -22.10 -24.48
N VAL A 260 -27.39 -21.08 -25.31
CA VAL A 260 -26.66 -20.90 -26.59
C VAL A 260 -25.45 -19.97 -26.40
N LEU A 261 -25.66 -18.80 -25.79
CA LEU A 261 -24.57 -17.84 -25.54
C LEU A 261 -23.76 -18.15 -24.27
N GLY A 262 -24.28 -19.01 -23.39
CA GLY A 262 -23.58 -19.44 -22.18
C GLY A 262 -23.63 -18.43 -21.04
N PHE A 263 -24.60 -17.51 -21.03
CA PHE A 263 -24.75 -16.53 -19.95
C PHE A 263 -25.28 -17.19 -18.68
N GLU A 264 -24.98 -16.59 -17.55
CA GLU A 264 -25.52 -16.93 -16.25
C GLU A 264 -26.86 -16.22 -16.04
N LEU A 265 -27.85 -16.94 -15.50
CA LEU A 265 -29.11 -16.39 -15.04
C LEU A 265 -28.93 -15.82 -13.63
N LEU A 266 -29.10 -14.50 -13.49
CA LEU A 266 -28.92 -13.81 -12.21
C LEU A 266 -30.23 -13.63 -11.46
N GLU A 267 -31.32 -13.38 -12.18
CA GLU A 267 -32.63 -13.13 -11.61
C GLU A 267 -33.70 -13.66 -12.55
N ASP A 268 -34.70 -14.31 -11.97
CA ASP A 268 -35.93 -14.73 -12.64
C ASP A 268 -37.05 -14.71 -11.60
N THR A 269 -37.70 -13.56 -11.46
CA THR A 269 -38.67 -13.31 -10.38
C THR A 269 -39.95 -12.68 -10.93
N ASP A 270 -41.09 -13.20 -10.50
CA ASP A 270 -42.40 -12.57 -10.74
C ASP A 270 -42.55 -11.31 -9.86
N LEU A 271 -43.04 -10.22 -10.46
CA LEU A 271 -43.25 -8.94 -9.80
C LEU A 271 -44.70 -8.79 -9.33
N GLU A 272 -44.91 -7.99 -8.29
CA GLU A 272 -46.24 -7.77 -7.68
C GLU A 272 -47.27 -7.15 -8.63
N ASP A 273 -46.81 -6.46 -9.67
CA ASP A 273 -47.65 -5.85 -10.72
C ASP A 273 -48.04 -6.84 -11.85
N GLY A 274 -47.68 -8.11 -11.70
CA GLY A 274 -47.90 -9.14 -12.72
C GLY A 274 -46.85 -9.15 -13.83
N GLY A 275 -45.80 -8.32 -13.74
CA GLY A 275 -44.61 -8.41 -14.56
C GLY A 275 -43.70 -9.56 -14.15
N ARG A 276 -42.65 -9.82 -14.94
CA ARG A 276 -41.58 -10.77 -14.63
C ARG A 276 -40.25 -10.11 -14.94
N ARG A 277 -39.27 -10.27 -14.05
CA ARG A 277 -37.94 -9.68 -14.17
C ARG A 277 -36.92 -10.79 -14.41
N VAL A 278 -36.34 -10.80 -15.61
CA VAL A 278 -35.33 -11.77 -16.02
C VAL A 278 -34.02 -11.07 -16.35
N VAL A 279 -32.96 -11.41 -15.63
CA VAL A 279 -31.63 -10.79 -15.78
C VAL A 279 -30.59 -11.86 -16.08
N VAL A 280 -29.83 -11.66 -17.16
CA VAL A 280 -28.77 -12.58 -17.61
C VAL A 280 -27.46 -11.85 -17.84
N ARG A 281 -26.34 -12.58 -17.77
CA ARG A 281 -25.02 -11.96 -17.81
C ARG A 281 -23.93 -12.90 -18.35
N PRO A 282 -22.92 -12.40 -19.10
CA PRO A 282 -21.73 -13.21 -19.43
C PRO A 282 -21.05 -13.79 -18.17
N PRO A 283 -20.54 -15.04 -18.21
CA PRO A 283 -19.86 -15.66 -17.08
C PRO A 283 -18.68 -14.81 -16.57
N GLY A 284 -18.61 -14.63 -15.25
CA GLY A 284 -17.49 -13.94 -14.59
C GLY A 284 -17.42 -12.43 -14.78
N ALA A 285 -18.37 -11.79 -15.48
CA ALA A 285 -18.45 -10.33 -15.48
C ALA A 285 -18.88 -9.81 -14.09
N GLU A 286 -18.54 -8.56 -13.73
CA GLU A 286 -18.95 -7.94 -12.43
C GLU A 286 -19.80 -6.66 -12.55
N GLU A 287 -19.67 -5.85 -13.62
CA GLU A 287 -20.36 -4.55 -13.76
C GLU A 287 -21.72 -4.55 -14.50
N THR A 288 -21.80 -4.98 -15.77
CA THR A 288 -23.04 -4.88 -16.58
C THR A 288 -23.76 -6.22 -16.77
N ALA A 289 -25.09 -6.21 -16.74
CA ALA A 289 -25.96 -7.34 -17.11
C ALA A 289 -27.09 -6.90 -18.08
N LEU A 290 -27.75 -7.88 -18.70
CA LEU A 290 -28.91 -7.66 -19.56
C LEU A 290 -30.21 -7.86 -18.79
N LEU A 291 -31.09 -6.88 -18.85
CA LEU A 291 -32.48 -7.04 -18.45
C LEU A 291 -33.30 -7.45 -19.67
N LEU A 292 -33.88 -8.64 -19.67
CA LEU A 292 -34.75 -9.11 -20.75
C LEU A 292 -36.14 -8.53 -20.49
N GLU A 293 -36.52 -7.50 -21.25
CA GLU A 293 -37.81 -6.83 -21.11
C GLU A 293 -38.83 -7.41 -22.10
N ARG A 294 -39.82 -8.15 -21.64
CA ARG A 294 -40.87 -8.63 -22.55
C ARG A 294 -41.66 -7.46 -23.16
N ALA A 295 -41.82 -7.46 -24.48
CA ALA A 295 -42.66 -6.50 -25.20
C ALA A 295 -44.13 -6.61 -24.72
N ALA A 296 -44.72 -5.46 -24.38
CA ALA A 296 -46.11 -5.34 -23.98
C ALA A 296 -47.02 -4.75 -25.07
N THR A 297 -46.44 -4.11 -26.11
CA THR A 297 -47.20 -3.53 -27.22
C THR A 297 -46.66 -3.97 -28.59
N PRO A 298 -47.48 -3.92 -29.66
CA PRO A 298 -47.03 -4.23 -31.02
C PRO A 298 -45.85 -3.36 -31.47
N GLU A 299 -45.78 -2.10 -31.03
CA GLU A 299 -44.67 -1.21 -31.33
C GLU A 299 -43.38 -1.68 -30.67
N GLN A 300 -43.43 -2.15 -29.41
CA GLN A 300 -42.27 -2.71 -28.72
C GLN A 300 -41.82 -4.03 -29.34
N GLU A 301 -42.78 -4.88 -29.73
CA GLU A 301 -42.50 -6.15 -30.41
C GLU A 301 -41.81 -5.92 -31.76
N ALA A 302 -42.22 -4.91 -32.51
CA ALA A 302 -41.58 -4.49 -33.76
C ALA A 302 -40.14 -3.96 -33.56
N ARG A 303 -39.73 -3.60 -32.33
CA ARG A 303 -38.35 -3.18 -32.01
C ARG A 303 -37.44 -4.33 -31.57
N ALA A 304 -37.97 -5.53 -31.34
CA ALA A 304 -37.13 -6.69 -31.04
C ALA A 304 -36.27 -7.04 -32.26
N GLY A 305 -34.95 -6.89 -32.16
CA GLY A 305 -34.00 -7.17 -33.25
C GLY A 305 -33.46 -5.96 -34.00
N ASP A 306 -34.05 -4.77 -33.82
CA ASP A 306 -33.71 -3.57 -34.61
C ASP A 306 -33.51 -2.31 -33.74
N ARG A 307 -32.89 -2.45 -32.55
CA ARG A 307 -32.64 -1.27 -31.69
C ARG A 307 -31.48 -0.40 -32.12
N THR A 308 -30.61 -0.91 -32.98
CA THR A 308 -29.33 -0.30 -33.30
C THR A 308 -29.27 0.23 -34.73
N GLY A 309 -30.41 0.25 -35.43
CA GLY A 309 -30.51 0.74 -36.81
C GLY A 309 -29.67 -0.09 -37.79
N GLY A 310 -29.55 -1.39 -37.55
CA GLY A 310 -28.81 -2.32 -38.39
C GLY A 310 -27.29 -2.40 -38.14
N GLY A 311 -26.71 -1.69 -37.18
CA GLY A 311 -25.30 -1.84 -36.77
C GLY A 311 -25.09 -2.79 -35.58
N PRO A 312 -23.88 -3.31 -35.32
CA PRO A 312 -23.56 -3.98 -34.06
C PRO A 312 -23.67 -3.01 -32.88
N GLY A 313 -24.61 -3.25 -31.96
CA GLY A 313 -24.83 -2.34 -30.82
C GLY A 313 -24.32 -2.86 -29.48
N LEU A 314 -24.01 -4.14 -29.40
CA LEU A 314 -23.50 -4.81 -28.19
C LEU A 314 -22.23 -5.58 -28.55
N PHE A 315 -21.27 -5.56 -27.63
CA PHE A 315 -19.97 -6.21 -27.81
C PHE A 315 -19.74 -7.19 -26.66
N LEU A 316 -19.51 -8.45 -27.00
CA LEU A 316 -19.20 -9.51 -26.06
C LEU A 316 -17.69 -9.72 -26.05
N TYR A 317 -17.06 -9.41 -24.92
CA TYR A 317 -15.65 -9.70 -24.70
C TYR A 317 -15.42 -11.21 -24.50
N THR A 318 -14.32 -11.73 -25.05
CA THR A 318 -13.82 -13.07 -24.76
C THR A 318 -12.30 -13.09 -24.58
N ASP A 319 -11.83 -13.99 -23.73
CA ASP A 319 -10.41 -14.31 -23.53
C ASP A 319 -9.86 -15.31 -24.56
N ASP A 320 -10.74 -16.07 -25.22
CA ASP A 320 -10.39 -17.11 -26.19
C ASP A 320 -11.41 -17.10 -27.35
N PHE A 321 -11.08 -16.31 -28.36
CA PHE A 321 -11.94 -16.10 -29.52
C PHE A 321 -12.19 -17.39 -30.31
N PRO A 322 -11.17 -18.21 -30.68
CA PRO A 322 -11.42 -19.47 -31.39
C PRO A 322 -12.36 -20.41 -30.63
N ARG A 323 -12.19 -20.55 -29.31
CA ARG A 323 -13.05 -21.40 -28.48
C ARG A 323 -14.50 -20.95 -28.51
N ASP A 324 -14.72 -19.65 -28.28
CA ASP A 324 -16.08 -19.11 -28.15
C ASP A 324 -16.78 -19.01 -29.50
N TYR A 325 -16.06 -18.64 -30.56
CA TYR A 325 -16.56 -18.64 -31.93
C TYR A 325 -17.06 -20.01 -32.36
N GLU A 326 -16.25 -21.06 -32.19
CA GLU A 326 -16.65 -22.42 -32.59
C GLU A 326 -17.76 -22.98 -31.71
N ARG A 327 -17.78 -22.69 -30.40
CA ARG A 327 -18.89 -23.07 -29.52
C ARG A 327 -20.20 -22.45 -30.00
N MET A 328 -20.22 -21.14 -30.21
CA MET A 328 -21.41 -20.40 -30.61
C MET A 328 -21.90 -20.86 -32.00
N ARG A 329 -20.98 -21.02 -32.96
CA ARG A 329 -21.30 -21.51 -34.30
C ARG A 329 -21.88 -22.92 -34.25
N SER A 330 -21.31 -23.81 -33.44
CA SER A 330 -21.80 -25.19 -33.27
C SER A 330 -23.14 -25.25 -32.56
N ALA A 331 -23.45 -24.27 -31.70
CA ALA A 331 -24.74 -24.10 -31.04
C ALA A 331 -25.80 -23.41 -31.92
N GLY A 332 -25.49 -23.11 -33.19
CA GLY A 332 -26.43 -22.56 -34.17
C GLY A 332 -26.46 -21.04 -34.26
N VAL A 333 -25.53 -20.32 -33.63
CA VAL A 333 -25.42 -18.87 -33.76
C VAL A 333 -24.99 -18.50 -35.18
N VAL A 334 -25.70 -17.55 -35.79
CA VAL A 334 -25.41 -17.07 -37.15
C VAL A 334 -24.39 -15.94 -37.09
N PHE A 335 -23.18 -16.22 -37.57
CA PHE A 335 -22.15 -15.20 -37.85
C PHE A 335 -22.32 -14.65 -39.27
N GLU A 336 -22.29 -13.32 -39.40
CA GLU A 336 -22.46 -12.64 -40.70
C GLU A 336 -21.15 -12.53 -41.49
N GLU A 337 -20.02 -12.77 -40.82
CA GLU A 337 -18.69 -12.65 -41.38
C GLU A 337 -17.77 -13.74 -40.82
N THR A 338 -16.70 -14.05 -41.55
CA THR A 338 -15.59 -14.84 -41.02
C THR A 338 -14.77 -14.00 -40.03
N PRO A 339 -14.20 -14.59 -38.97
CA PRO A 339 -13.33 -13.87 -38.04
C PRO A 339 -12.23 -13.09 -38.74
N ARG A 340 -12.10 -11.81 -38.39
CA ARG A 340 -11.06 -10.93 -38.90
C ARG A 340 -10.18 -10.41 -37.77
N ARG A 341 -8.94 -10.10 -38.12
CA ARG A 341 -7.96 -9.49 -37.20
C ARG A 341 -7.84 -8.01 -37.53
N GLU A 342 -8.01 -7.20 -36.50
CA GLU A 342 -7.89 -5.75 -36.54
C GLU A 342 -6.81 -5.29 -35.55
N PRO A 343 -6.34 -4.04 -35.66
CA PRO A 343 -5.34 -3.50 -34.73
C PRO A 343 -5.75 -3.60 -33.26
N TYR A 344 -7.05 -3.55 -32.96
CA TYR A 344 -7.61 -3.63 -31.61
C TYR A 344 -7.92 -5.06 -31.14
N GLY A 345 -7.83 -6.08 -32.00
CA GLY A 345 -8.17 -7.46 -31.62
C GLY A 345 -8.78 -8.32 -32.73
N ALA A 346 -9.21 -9.53 -32.35
CA ALA A 346 -9.99 -10.41 -33.21
C ALA A 346 -11.48 -10.13 -33.02
N VAL A 347 -12.22 -10.01 -34.13
CA VAL A 347 -13.65 -9.66 -34.11
C VAL A 347 -14.44 -10.46 -35.16
N ALA A 348 -15.68 -10.79 -34.82
CA ALA A 348 -16.70 -11.24 -35.78
C ALA A 348 -18.09 -10.79 -35.32
N VAL A 349 -18.95 -10.42 -36.28
CA VAL A 349 -20.33 -10.04 -36.02
C VAL A 349 -21.27 -11.25 -36.08
N PHE A 350 -22.13 -11.41 -35.08
CA PHE A 350 -23.17 -12.43 -35.03
C PHE A 350 -24.55 -11.85 -34.73
N ARG A 351 -25.59 -12.65 -34.95
CA ARG A 351 -26.99 -12.33 -34.60
C ARG A 351 -27.45 -13.09 -33.37
N ASP A 352 -28.14 -12.39 -32.47
CA ASP A 352 -28.88 -13.04 -31.39
C ASP A 352 -30.21 -13.65 -31.87
N LEU A 353 -31.00 -14.20 -30.93
CA LEU A 353 -32.32 -14.80 -31.16
C LEU A 353 -33.26 -13.94 -32.00
N TYR A 354 -33.24 -12.62 -31.82
CA TYR A 354 -34.17 -11.70 -32.49
C TYR A 354 -33.52 -10.96 -33.66
N GLY A 355 -32.26 -11.25 -33.97
CA GLY A 355 -31.52 -10.62 -35.07
C GLY A 355 -30.75 -9.37 -34.69
N ASN A 356 -30.64 -9.02 -33.40
CA ASN A 356 -29.76 -7.93 -32.98
C ASN A 356 -28.32 -8.32 -33.33
N ARG A 357 -27.55 -7.36 -33.86
CA ARG A 357 -26.16 -7.58 -34.24
C ARG A 357 -25.24 -7.35 -33.03
N TRP A 358 -24.37 -8.32 -32.79
CA TRP A 358 -23.39 -8.33 -31.71
C TRP A 358 -21.98 -8.51 -32.27
N GLY A 359 -20.98 -7.85 -31.69
CA GLY A 359 -19.58 -8.14 -31.96
C GLY A 359 -19.00 -9.06 -30.90
N LEU A 360 -18.56 -10.26 -31.28
CA LEU A 360 -17.64 -11.05 -30.43
C LEU A 360 -16.25 -10.44 -30.57
N LEU A 361 -15.58 -10.12 -29.47
CA LEU A 361 -14.31 -9.39 -29.47
C LEU A 361 -13.32 -10.01 -28.49
N GLN A 362 -12.13 -10.35 -28.96
CA GLN A 362 -10.96 -10.56 -28.12
C GLN A 362 -9.95 -9.44 -28.39
N PRO A 363 -9.71 -8.53 -27.43
CA PRO A 363 -8.80 -7.43 -27.67
C PRO A 363 -7.34 -7.89 -27.79
N SER A 364 -6.55 -7.11 -28.51
CA SER A 364 -5.11 -7.28 -28.56
C SER A 364 -4.50 -7.04 -27.17
N SER A 365 -3.53 -7.87 -26.76
CA SER A 365 -2.80 -7.74 -25.48
C SER A 365 -1.93 -6.47 -25.36
N ALA A 366 -1.99 -5.57 -26.34
CA ALA A 366 -1.34 -4.26 -26.30
C ALA A 366 -2.34 -3.23 -25.76
N GLU A 367 -2.07 -2.77 -24.53
CA GLU A 367 -2.69 -1.61 -23.86
C GLU A 367 -4.19 -1.71 -23.58
N SER A 368 -4.55 -2.33 -22.46
CA SER A 368 -5.75 -1.96 -21.71
C SER A 368 -5.54 -0.56 -21.12
N VAL A 369 -6.08 0.46 -21.79
CA VAL A 369 -6.16 1.86 -21.35
C VAL A 369 -7.00 2.00 -20.08
#